data_AF-W4M2L4-F1
#
_entry.id   AF-W4M2L4-F1
#
_cell.length_a   1.000
_cell.length_b   1.000
_cell.length_c   1.000
_cell.angle_alpha   90.00
_cell.angle_beta   90.00
_cell.angle_gamma   90.00
#
_symmetry.space_group_name_H-M   'P 1'
#
loop_
_entity.id
_entity.type
_entity.pdbx_description
1 polymer ?
#
loop_
_entity_poly.entity_id
_entity_poly.type
_entity_poly.pdbx_seq_one_letter_code
_entity_poly.pdbx_strand_id
1 'polypeptide(L)'
;NAPLNNRIETPQEAEEFLGLSVIGLIGRFKPPRRMDPGIDKSLFVLHAPRSQLAEAFKSLRTNMIFSYADSPRKVFMVTSSTPNEGKTTIAANLAVVMAQLEHRVLLIEADLRNPSLAQVFNVEGQTGLSKLLLQDHYDRAAELFDGHLSLVPAGEPPPNPAELLGSRRMQRYLEHVRELYDIIIIDTPPLLAVSDALALSPIVDGTLLVLRSSSTSFDQLRQSINYMASIKSDLLNTADREANILENKSSLGIGLVMNFLDQKVGQSYGYYGHYGSYYYHD
;
A
#
# COMPACT_ATOMS: atom_id res chain seq x y z
N ASN A 1 -2.08 8.86 -31.42
CA ASN A 1 -2.38 7.43 -31.62
C ASN A 1 -2.44 6.76 -30.27
N ALA A 2 -3.65 6.46 -29.77
CA ALA A 2 -3.77 5.65 -28.56
C ALA A 2 -3.23 4.24 -28.88
N PRO A 3 -2.46 3.60 -27.99
CA PRO A 3 -2.01 2.24 -28.21
C PRO A 3 -3.22 1.32 -28.41
N LEU A 4 -3.09 0.31 -29.29
CA LEU A 4 -4.11 -0.72 -29.55
C LEU A 4 -4.52 -1.47 -28.27
N ASN A 5 -3.67 -1.44 -27.24
CA ASN A 5 -3.91 -1.98 -25.91
C ASN A 5 -3.97 -0.82 -24.89
N ASN A 6 -5.11 -0.65 -24.22
CA ASN A 6 -5.29 0.36 -23.16
C ASN A 6 -4.84 -0.15 -21.77
N ARG A 7 -4.21 -1.32 -21.67
CA ARG A 7 -3.75 -1.90 -20.40
C ARG A 7 -2.26 -1.65 -20.22
N ILE A 8 -1.87 -1.42 -18.97
CA ILE A 8 -0.47 -1.25 -18.57
C ILE A 8 0.13 -2.63 -18.33
N GLU A 9 1.17 -2.98 -19.07
CA GLU A 9 1.84 -4.27 -19.02
C GLU A 9 3.24 -4.17 -18.40
N THR A 10 3.90 -3.03 -18.58
CA THR A 10 5.29 -2.84 -18.12
C THR A 10 5.46 -1.67 -17.16
N PRO A 11 6.50 -1.68 -16.32
CA PRO A 11 6.86 -0.54 -15.47
C PRO A 11 7.12 0.74 -16.27
N GLN A 12 7.76 0.62 -17.43
CA GLN A 12 8.14 1.71 -18.31
C GLN A 12 6.90 2.40 -18.86
N GLU A 13 5.89 1.62 -19.26
CA GLU A 13 4.61 2.18 -19.67
C GLU A 13 3.95 3.00 -18.55
N ALA A 14 3.97 2.51 -17.30
CA ALA A 14 3.44 3.26 -16.16
C ALA A 14 4.24 4.54 -15.88
N GLU A 15 5.58 4.44 -15.90
CA GLU A 15 6.51 5.54 -15.65
C GLU A 15 6.44 6.60 -16.74
N GLU A 16 6.46 6.23 -18.02
CA GLU A 16 6.39 7.17 -19.15
C GLU A 16 5.03 7.87 -19.23
N PHE A 17 3.95 7.14 -18.93
CA PHE A 17 2.61 7.69 -19.04
C PHE A 17 2.32 8.81 -18.04
N LEU A 18 2.86 8.70 -16.82
CA LEU A 18 2.60 9.66 -15.76
C LEU A 18 3.83 10.33 -15.19
N GLY A 19 5.06 9.97 -15.53
CA GLY A 19 6.25 10.49 -14.86
C GLY A 19 6.30 10.17 -13.36
N LEU A 20 5.64 9.09 -12.92
CA LEU A 20 5.66 8.61 -11.55
C LEU A 20 6.55 7.37 -11.46
N SER A 21 7.39 7.30 -10.43
CA SER A 21 8.31 6.16 -10.25
C SER A 21 7.57 4.89 -9.85
N VAL A 22 7.95 3.76 -10.47
CA VAL A 22 7.55 2.43 -10.02
C VAL A 22 8.55 1.95 -8.98
N ILE A 23 8.09 1.84 -7.73
CA ILE A 23 8.94 1.51 -6.58
C ILE A 23 8.80 0.05 -6.14
N GLY A 24 7.85 -0.70 -6.70
CA GLY A 24 7.64 -2.11 -6.43
C GLY A 24 7.24 -2.91 -7.66
N LEU A 25 7.91 -4.03 -7.87
CA LEU A 25 7.66 -4.99 -8.95
C LEU A 25 7.34 -6.36 -8.36
N ILE A 26 6.05 -6.64 -8.20
CA ILE A 26 5.57 -7.86 -7.55
C ILE A 26 5.07 -8.83 -8.62
N GLY A 27 5.76 -9.97 -8.73
CA GLY A 27 5.41 -11.04 -9.66
C GLY A 27 4.14 -11.79 -9.27
N ARG A 28 3.59 -12.58 -10.21
CA ARG A 28 2.49 -13.49 -9.88
C ARG A 28 2.92 -14.51 -8.82
N PHE A 29 2.14 -14.59 -7.74
CA PHE A 29 2.32 -15.63 -6.74
C PHE A 29 1.91 -17.00 -7.31
N LYS A 30 2.82 -17.97 -7.20
CA LYS A 30 2.53 -19.39 -7.34
C LYS A 30 2.73 -20.01 -5.95
N PRO A 31 1.68 -20.55 -5.31
CA PRO A 31 1.82 -21.11 -3.98
C PRO A 31 2.87 -22.21 -3.95
N PRO A 32 3.75 -22.23 -2.93
CA PRO A 32 4.75 -23.28 -2.81
C PRO A 32 4.07 -24.64 -2.56
N ARG A 33 4.77 -25.73 -2.87
CA ARG A 33 4.24 -27.10 -2.71
C ARG A 33 3.86 -27.45 -1.27
N ARG A 34 4.53 -26.82 -0.30
CA ARG A 34 4.23 -26.93 1.13
C ARG A 34 3.98 -25.53 1.66
N MET A 35 2.86 -25.39 2.35
CA MET A 35 2.44 -24.17 3.04
C MET A 35 2.17 -24.53 4.49
N ASP A 36 2.42 -23.59 5.39
CA ASP A 36 2.01 -23.75 6.78
C ASP A 36 0.48 -23.61 6.88
N PRO A 37 -0.25 -24.64 7.36
CA PRO A 37 -1.71 -24.55 7.47
C PRO A 37 -2.19 -23.47 8.45
N GLY A 38 -1.34 -23.03 9.38
CA GLY A 38 -1.66 -21.97 10.34
C GLY A 38 -1.48 -20.54 9.80
N ILE A 39 -0.97 -20.38 8.58
CA ILE A 39 -0.69 -19.07 7.97
C ILE A 39 -1.55 -18.91 6.73
N ASP A 40 -2.29 -17.79 6.63
CA ASP A 40 -3.10 -17.52 5.44
C ASP A 40 -2.25 -17.52 4.17
N LYS A 41 -2.82 -18.05 3.09
CA LYS A 41 -2.13 -18.22 1.80
C LYS A 41 -1.66 -16.91 1.17
N SER A 42 -2.24 -15.79 1.56
CA SER A 42 -1.86 -14.47 1.07
C SER A 42 -0.57 -13.93 1.69
N LEU A 43 -0.12 -14.45 2.84
CA LEU A 43 1.14 -14.06 3.51
C LEU A 43 2.35 -14.82 2.92
N PHE A 44 2.58 -14.69 1.62
CA PHE A 44 3.61 -15.45 0.90
C PHE A 44 5.04 -15.22 1.41
N VAL A 45 5.36 -14.07 2.00
CA VAL A 45 6.70 -13.82 2.54
C VAL A 45 7.03 -14.73 3.73
N LEU A 46 6.00 -15.26 4.40
CA LEU A 46 6.15 -16.25 5.47
C LEU A 46 6.23 -17.68 4.92
N HIS A 47 5.42 -18.01 3.91
CA HIS A 47 5.43 -19.33 3.28
C HIS A 47 6.72 -19.61 2.50
N ALA A 48 7.32 -18.58 1.89
CA ALA A 48 8.49 -18.73 1.04
C ALA A 48 9.48 -17.54 1.20
N PRO A 49 10.14 -17.39 2.37
CA PRO A 49 10.96 -16.21 2.71
C PRO A 49 12.22 -16.03 1.87
N ARG A 50 12.66 -17.09 1.17
CA ARG A 50 13.80 -17.09 0.22
C ARG A 50 13.36 -17.04 -1.25
N SER A 51 12.08 -16.85 -1.52
CA SER A 51 11.57 -16.78 -2.90
C SER A 51 11.89 -15.43 -3.55
N GLN A 52 11.90 -15.42 -4.89
CA GLN A 52 11.98 -14.17 -5.66
C GLN A 52 10.88 -13.17 -5.29
N LEU A 53 9.69 -13.66 -4.91
CA LEU A 53 8.59 -12.81 -4.45
C LEU A 53 8.92 -12.16 -3.11
N ALA A 54 9.51 -12.90 -2.16
CA ALA A 54 9.94 -12.32 -0.90
C ALA A 54 11.05 -11.28 -1.09
N GLU A 55 12.00 -11.51 -1.99
CA GLU A 55 12.99 -10.49 -2.38
C GLU A 55 12.35 -9.25 -3.00
N ALA A 56 11.32 -9.41 -3.85
CA ALA A 56 10.60 -8.27 -4.41
C ALA A 56 9.92 -7.40 -3.33
N PHE A 57 9.41 -8.00 -2.26
CA PHE A 57 8.89 -7.27 -1.10
C PHE A 57 9.98 -6.58 -0.29
N LYS A 58 11.15 -7.20 -0.12
CA LYS A 58 12.32 -6.56 0.50
C LYS A 58 12.81 -5.37 -0.33
N SER A 59 12.79 -5.48 -1.66
CA SER A 59 13.09 -4.35 -2.56
C SER A 59 12.06 -3.22 -2.44
N LEU A 60 10.76 -3.55 -2.46
CA LEU A 60 9.70 -2.55 -2.24
C LEU A 60 9.86 -1.82 -0.91
N ARG A 61 10.15 -2.57 0.17
CA ARG A 61 10.44 -2.02 1.50
C ARG A 61 11.60 -1.02 1.45
N THR A 62 12.72 -1.43 0.88
CA THR A 62 13.93 -0.60 0.75
C THR A 62 13.64 0.67 -0.07
N ASN A 63 12.98 0.54 -1.22
CA ASN A 63 12.62 1.67 -2.07
C ASN A 63 11.66 2.63 -1.35
N MET A 64 10.68 2.11 -0.59
CA MET A 64 9.76 2.94 0.18
C MET A 64 10.49 3.76 1.24
N ILE A 65 11.43 3.16 1.97
CA ILE A 65 12.24 3.87 2.98
C ILE A 65 13.12 4.95 2.31
N PHE A 66 13.80 4.61 1.21
CA PHE A 66 14.69 5.55 0.52
C PHE A 66 13.96 6.68 -0.21
N SER A 67 12.74 6.44 -0.73
CA SER A 67 11.96 7.46 -1.43
C SER A 67 11.67 8.69 -0.57
N TYR A 68 11.88 8.60 0.75
CA TYR A 68 11.57 9.63 1.72
C TYR A 68 12.71 9.90 2.72
N ALA A 69 13.96 9.64 2.33
CA ALA A 69 15.11 9.85 3.22
C ALA A 69 15.23 11.30 3.75
N ASP A 70 14.80 12.30 2.96
CA ASP A 70 14.91 13.72 3.30
C ASP A 70 13.73 14.25 4.16
N SER A 71 12.66 13.47 4.33
CA SER A 71 11.51 13.82 5.15
C SER A 71 10.91 12.53 5.74
N PRO A 72 11.06 12.27 7.05
CA PRO A 72 10.67 10.99 7.64
C PRO A 72 9.15 10.80 7.59
N ARG A 73 8.69 10.19 6.50
CA ARG A 73 7.31 9.77 6.31
C ARG A 73 7.07 8.48 7.08
N LYS A 74 6.03 8.46 7.90
CA LYS A 74 5.65 7.30 8.70
C LYS A 74 4.36 6.67 8.22
N VAL A 75 3.44 7.45 7.65
CA VAL A 75 2.08 7.00 7.34
C VAL A 75 1.89 6.79 5.84
N PHE A 76 1.71 5.53 5.44
CA PHE A 76 1.55 5.12 4.06
C PHE A 76 0.21 4.45 3.84
N MET A 77 -0.61 5.04 2.96
CA MET A 77 -1.82 4.38 2.46
C MET A 77 -1.45 3.43 1.31
N VAL A 78 -2.03 2.23 1.31
CA VAL A 78 -2.03 1.30 0.18
C VAL A 78 -3.42 1.29 -0.42
N THR A 79 -3.52 1.65 -1.69
CA THR A 79 -4.79 1.68 -2.44
C THR A 79 -4.57 1.18 -3.86
N SER A 80 -5.62 1.16 -4.66
CA SER A 80 -5.58 0.72 -6.04
C SER A 80 -6.62 1.49 -6.86
N SER A 81 -6.55 1.42 -8.19
CA SER A 81 -7.57 2.05 -9.04
C SER A 81 -8.90 1.31 -8.93
N THR A 82 -8.84 -0.03 -8.96
CA THR A 82 -10.03 -0.89 -9.00
C THR A 82 -9.90 -2.11 -8.07
N PRO A 83 -11.01 -2.80 -7.73
CA PRO A 83 -10.96 -4.02 -6.92
C PRO A 83 -10.06 -5.10 -7.54
N ASN A 84 -9.54 -6.01 -6.71
CA ASN A 84 -8.74 -7.18 -7.11
C ASN A 84 -7.35 -6.89 -7.74
N GLU A 85 -6.80 -5.69 -7.49
CA GLU A 85 -5.41 -5.34 -7.87
C GLU A 85 -4.37 -5.81 -6.84
N GLY A 86 -4.83 -6.29 -5.66
CA GLY A 86 -3.99 -6.93 -4.64
C GLY A 86 -3.51 -6.02 -3.50
N LYS A 87 -4.12 -4.84 -3.34
CA LYS A 87 -3.84 -3.84 -2.29
C LYS A 87 -3.61 -4.44 -0.88
N THR A 88 -4.57 -5.21 -0.37
CA THR A 88 -4.51 -5.85 0.95
C THR A 88 -3.36 -6.84 1.07
N THR A 89 -3.10 -7.60 0.01
CA THR A 89 -1.98 -8.54 -0.05
C THR A 89 -0.63 -7.82 -0.06
N ILE A 90 -0.51 -6.71 -0.81
CA ILE A 90 0.69 -5.86 -0.78
C ILE A 90 0.87 -5.28 0.63
N ALA A 91 -0.17 -4.70 1.22
CA ALA A 91 -0.13 -4.07 2.54
C ALA A 91 0.32 -5.06 3.63
N ALA A 92 -0.31 -6.24 3.68
CA ALA A 92 -0.02 -7.27 4.67
C ALA A 92 1.42 -7.78 4.58
N ASN A 93 1.89 -8.14 3.38
CA ASN A 93 3.24 -8.67 3.22
C ASN A 93 4.31 -7.59 3.38
N LEU A 94 4.03 -6.34 2.98
CA LEU A 94 4.90 -5.21 3.24
C LEU A 94 5.06 -4.96 4.74
N ALA A 95 3.97 -5.03 5.51
CA ALA A 95 4.00 -4.90 6.96
C ALA A 95 4.85 -6.00 7.61
N VAL A 96 4.71 -7.25 7.15
CA VAL A 96 5.53 -8.37 7.63
C VAL A 96 7.02 -8.16 7.34
N VAL A 97 7.42 -7.81 6.11
CA VAL A 97 8.85 -7.61 5.79
C VAL A 97 9.45 -6.38 6.47
N MET A 98 8.63 -5.39 6.82
CA MET A 98 9.04 -4.25 7.65
C MET A 98 9.31 -4.70 9.09
N ALA A 99 8.39 -5.46 9.70
CA ALA A 99 8.51 -5.96 11.06
C ALA A 99 9.70 -6.93 11.23
N GLN A 100 10.06 -7.67 10.17
CA GLN A 100 11.26 -8.53 10.15
C GLN A 100 12.60 -7.78 10.30
N LEU A 101 12.62 -6.45 10.14
CA LEU A 101 13.77 -5.61 10.45
C LEU A 101 13.62 -4.89 11.81
N GLU A 102 12.81 -5.46 12.70
CA GLU A 102 12.57 -4.96 14.05
C GLU A 102 11.94 -3.55 14.13
N HIS A 103 11.51 -2.99 13.00
CA HIS A 103 10.67 -1.78 12.99
C HIS A 103 9.39 -2.02 13.77
N ARG A 104 8.93 -1.03 14.54
CA ARG A 104 7.59 -1.04 15.12
C ARG A 104 6.60 -0.66 14.02
N VAL A 105 5.90 -1.65 13.49
CA VAL A 105 4.97 -1.48 12.38
C VAL A 105 3.53 -1.54 12.88
N LEU A 106 2.71 -0.58 12.47
CA LEU A 106 1.26 -0.64 12.63
C LEU A 106 0.59 -0.87 11.27
N LEU A 107 -0.15 -1.96 11.13
CA LEU A 107 -1.04 -2.20 10.01
C LEU A 107 -2.47 -1.83 10.42
N ILE A 108 -3.10 -0.92 9.68
CA ILE A 108 -4.48 -0.47 9.90
C ILE A 108 -5.33 -0.95 8.73
N GLU A 109 -6.44 -1.61 9.03
CA GLU A 109 -7.45 -1.95 8.05
C GLU A 109 -8.52 -0.86 7.95
N ALA A 110 -8.43 -0.05 6.89
CA ALA A 110 -9.40 1.01 6.57
C ALA A 110 -10.31 0.67 5.38
N ASP A 111 -10.20 -0.54 4.80
CA ASP A 111 -11.26 -1.12 3.96
C ASP A 111 -12.41 -1.63 4.84
N LEU A 112 -13.17 -0.69 5.41
CA LEU A 112 -14.30 -0.98 6.31
C LEU A 112 -15.49 -1.65 5.60
N ARG A 113 -15.42 -1.75 4.27
CA ARG A 113 -16.50 -2.29 3.43
C ARG A 113 -16.29 -3.76 3.10
N ASN A 114 -15.04 -4.16 2.89
CA ASN A 114 -14.67 -5.54 2.60
C ASN A 114 -13.39 -5.94 3.35
N PRO A 115 -13.42 -5.96 4.69
CA PRO A 115 -12.25 -6.30 5.49
C PRO A 115 -11.89 -7.79 5.38
N SER A 116 -10.59 -8.07 5.45
CA SER A 116 -10.02 -9.42 5.44
C SER A 116 -8.76 -9.58 6.30
N LEU A 117 -8.14 -8.50 6.81
CA LEU A 117 -6.86 -8.56 7.53
C LEU A 117 -6.97 -9.31 8.86
N ALA A 118 -8.09 -9.19 9.58
CA ALA A 118 -8.34 -10.00 10.78
C ALA A 118 -8.25 -11.50 10.48
N GLN A 119 -8.86 -11.95 9.37
CA GLN A 119 -8.78 -13.34 8.93
C GLN A 119 -7.36 -13.72 8.47
N VAL A 120 -6.72 -12.85 7.68
CA VAL A 120 -5.36 -13.10 7.15
C VAL A 120 -4.34 -13.31 8.27
N PHE A 121 -4.44 -12.56 9.36
CA PHE A 121 -3.54 -12.66 10.51
C PHE A 121 -4.08 -13.53 11.65
N ASN A 122 -5.22 -14.20 11.46
CA ASN A 122 -5.88 -15.03 12.47
C ASN A 122 -6.10 -14.29 13.81
N VAL A 123 -6.60 -13.07 13.75
CA VAL A 123 -6.86 -12.19 14.90
C VAL A 123 -8.35 -12.17 15.21
N GLU A 124 -8.71 -12.55 16.45
CA GLU A 124 -10.09 -12.56 16.95
C GLU A 124 -10.28 -11.61 18.15
N GLY A 125 -11.50 -11.14 18.36
CA GLY A 125 -11.90 -10.41 19.57
C GLY A 125 -11.34 -8.98 19.72
N GLN A 126 -10.57 -8.48 18.76
CA GLN A 126 -9.97 -7.16 18.83
C GLN A 126 -10.98 -6.04 18.55
N THR A 127 -10.77 -4.89 19.21
CA THR A 127 -11.53 -3.68 18.89
C THR A 127 -11.06 -3.14 17.55
N GLY A 128 -11.93 -3.16 16.54
CA GLY A 128 -11.57 -2.64 15.23
C GLY A 128 -11.61 -1.11 15.13
N LEU A 129 -11.04 -0.60 14.04
CA LEU A 129 -10.86 0.81 13.72
C LEU A 129 -12.16 1.60 13.87
N SER A 130 -13.28 1.05 13.38
CA SER A 130 -14.58 1.73 13.42
C SER A 130 -15.00 2.12 14.84
N LYS A 131 -14.85 1.20 15.78
CA LYS A 131 -15.14 1.41 17.20
C LYS A 131 -14.03 2.19 17.91
N LEU A 132 -12.77 1.92 17.57
CA LEU A 132 -11.60 2.58 18.15
C LEU A 132 -11.68 4.11 17.99
N LEU A 133 -12.02 4.57 16.78
CA LEU A 133 -12.14 5.99 16.48
C LEU A 133 -13.26 6.69 17.27
N LEU A 134 -14.26 5.96 17.75
CA LEU A 134 -15.38 6.50 18.54
C LEU A 134 -15.07 6.61 20.04
N GLN A 135 -14.09 5.87 20.55
CA GLN A 135 -13.87 5.71 22.00
C GLN A 135 -12.77 6.62 22.57
N ASP A 136 -12.11 7.46 21.75
CA ASP A 136 -10.99 8.35 22.15
C ASP A 136 -9.88 7.63 22.97
N HIS A 137 -9.81 6.29 22.88
CA HIS A 137 -8.83 5.42 23.53
C HIS A 137 -8.14 4.58 22.45
N TYR A 138 -6.89 4.91 22.14
CA TYR A 138 -6.21 4.45 20.93
C TYR A 138 -5.25 3.27 21.14
N ASP A 139 -5.11 2.79 22.37
CA ASP A 139 -4.07 1.82 22.75
C ASP A 139 -4.44 0.35 22.44
N ARG A 140 -5.41 0.11 21.55
CA ARG A 140 -5.90 -1.24 21.24
C ARG A 140 -5.48 -1.66 19.84
N ALA A 141 -4.49 -2.54 19.78
CA ALA A 141 -4.09 -3.26 18.58
C ALA A 141 -3.74 -4.72 18.94
N ALA A 142 -3.92 -5.64 18.00
CA ALA A 142 -3.39 -6.99 18.15
C ALA A 142 -1.88 -6.97 17.94
N GLU A 143 -1.11 -7.43 18.92
CA GLU A 143 0.33 -7.64 18.78
C GLU A 143 0.62 -8.96 18.04
N LEU A 144 1.48 -8.88 17.05
CA LEU A 144 1.93 -9.96 16.17
C LEU A 144 3.45 -9.87 16.04
N PHE A 145 4.11 -10.96 15.64
CA PHE A 145 5.56 -10.98 15.39
C PHE A 145 6.38 -10.41 16.56
N ASP A 146 6.16 -10.94 17.77
CA ASP A 146 6.85 -10.51 19.01
C ASP A 146 6.75 -9.00 19.30
N GLY A 147 5.64 -8.37 18.87
CA GLY A 147 5.37 -6.95 19.10
C GLY A 147 5.94 -6.01 18.04
N HIS A 148 6.64 -6.52 17.02
CA HIS A 148 7.15 -5.71 15.91
C HIS A 148 6.08 -5.39 14.86
N LEU A 149 4.97 -6.14 14.83
CA LEU A 149 3.81 -5.81 14.02
C LEU A 149 2.57 -5.73 14.89
N SER A 150 1.84 -4.62 14.81
CA SER A 150 0.53 -4.48 15.41
C SER A 150 -0.53 -4.36 14.33
N LEU A 151 -1.69 -4.98 14.55
CA LEU A 151 -2.84 -4.91 13.63
C LEU A 151 -4.02 -4.22 14.32
N VAL A 152 -4.57 -3.20 13.66
CA VAL A 152 -5.90 -2.68 13.95
C VAL A 152 -6.85 -3.13 12.83
N PRO A 153 -7.69 -4.15 13.06
CA PRO A 153 -8.64 -4.62 12.05
C PRO A 153 -9.76 -3.61 11.84
N ALA A 154 -10.57 -3.77 10.79
CA ALA A 154 -11.64 -2.80 10.49
C ALA A 154 -12.70 -2.73 11.60
N GLY A 155 -13.08 -3.88 12.15
CA GLY A 155 -14.20 -4.03 13.07
C GLY A 155 -15.55 -4.07 12.35
N GLU A 156 -16.62 -3.76 13.08
CA GLU A 156 -17.96 -3.71 12.52
C GLU A 156 -18.08 -2.54 11.52
N PRO A 157 -18.68 -2.76 10.33
CA PRO A 157 -18.85 -1.70 9.34
C PRO A 157 -19.67 -0.53 9.90
N PRO A 158 -19.16 0.71 9.89
CA PRO A 158 -19.94 1.86 10.30
C PRO A 158 -20.95 2.26 9.20
N PRO A 159 -21.99 3.04 9.52
CA PRO A 159 -22.94 3.53 8.52
C PRO A 159 -22.29 4.42 7.45
N ASN A 160 -21.30 5.24 7.85
CA ASN A 160 -20.62 6.19 6.96
C ASN A 160 -19.08 6.01 7.02
N PRO A 161 -18.50 5.02 6.29
CA PRO A 161 -17.05 4.76 6.32
C PRO A 161 -16.17 5.96 5.93
N ALA A 162 -16.46 6.61 4.79
CA ALA A 162 -15.63 7.71 4.29
C ALA A 162 -15.60 8.92 5.25
N GLU A 163 -16.73 9.27 5.86
CA GLU A 163 -16.80 10.35 6.85
C GLU A 163 -15.98 10.04 8.09
N LEU A 164 -16.04 8.78 8.56
CA LEU A 164 -15.27 8.35 9.72
C LEU A 164 -13.76 8.43 9.44
N LEU A 165 -13.33 7.96 8.27
CA LEU A 165 -11.93 7.96 7.86
C LEU A 165 -11.39 9.38 7.56
N GLY A 166 -12.22 10.28 7.02
CA GLY A 166 -11.86 11.69 6.82
C GLY A 166 -12.03 12.57 8.07
N SER A 167 -12.38 11.99 9.21
CA SER A 167 -12.72 12.76 10.41
C SER A 167 -11.48 13.26 11.17
N ARG A 168 -11.68 14.29 12.01
CA ARG A 168 -10.68 14.73 13.00
C ARG A 168 -10.30 13.62 14.00
N ARG A 169 -11.14 12.61 14.22
CA ARG A 169 -10.81 11.45 15.06
C ARG A 169 -9.75 10.59 14.41
N MET A 170 -9.86 10.32 13.11
CA MET A 170 -8.84 9.60 12.36
C MET A 170 -7.52 10.37 12.36
N GLN A 171 -7.58 11.69 12.17
CA GLN A 171 -6.38 12.53 12.23
C GLN A 171 -5.69 12.45 13.60
N ARG A 172 -6.43 12.64 14.71
CA ARG A 172 -5.88 12.53 16.07
C ARG A 172 -5.34 11.13 16.36
N TYR A 173 -6.01 10.10 15.86
CA TYR A 173 -5.53 8.73 15.99
C TYR A 173 -4.19 8.53 15.28
N LEU A 174 -4.05 8.99 14.03
CA LEU A 174 -2.79 8.94 13.29
C LEU A 174 -1.68 9.77 13.94
N GLU A 175 -2.00 10.94 14.50
CA GLU A 175 -1.06 11.76 15.28
C GLU A 175 -0.55 10.99 16.50
N HIS A 176 -1.43 10.31 17.25
CA HIS A 176 -1.05 9.48 18.40
C HIS A 176 -0.15 8.30 17.98
N VAL A 177 -0.57 7.50 17.00
CA VAL A 177 0.20 6.30 16.62
C VAL A 177 1.53 6.63 15.92
N ARG A 178 1.68 7.82 15.34
CA ARG A 178 2.96 8.31 14.79
C ARG A 178 4.07 8.40 15.86
N GLU A 179 3.72 8.57 17.12
CA GLU A 179 4.68 8.61 18.24
C GLU A 179 5.12 7.19 18.66
N LEU A 180 4.24 6.20 18.48
CA LEU A 180 4.43 4.83 18.95
C LEU A 180 5.09 3.91 17.92
N TYR A 181 4.86 4.17 16.64
CA TYR A 181 5.31 3.32 15.54
C TYR A 181 6.33 4.04 14.66
N ASP A 182 7.22 3.24 14.07
CA ASP A 182 8.21 3.72 13.11
C ASP A 182 7.58 3.83 11.72
N ILE A 183 6.70 2.87 11.37
CA ILE A 183 5.98 2.80 10.10
C ILE A 183 4.52 2.43 10.35
N ILE A 184 3.60 3.13 9.68
CA ILE A 184 2.15 2.90 9.70
C ILE A 184 1.70 2.64 8.28
N ILE A 185 1.13 1.47 8.03
CA ILE A 185 0.59 1.05 6.74
C ILE A 185 -0.93 0.97 6.86
N ILE A 186 -1.65 1.63 5.96
CA ILE A 186 -3.12 1.66 5.96
C ILE A 186 -3.62 0.96 4.70
N ASP A 187 -4.26 -0.20 4.84
CA ASP A 187 -4.97 -0.85 3.74
C ASP A 187 -6.31 -0.14 3.51
N THR A 188 -6.61 0.25 2.27
CA THR A 188 -7.78 1.09 1.94
C THR A 188 -8.50 0.55 0.72
N PRO A 189 -9.82 0.83 0.54
CA PRO A 189 -10.55 0.38 -0.64
C PRO A 189 -10.06 1.08 -1.92
N PRO A 190 -10.43 0.59 -3.12
CA PRO A 190 -9.98 1.18 -4.38
C PRO A 190 -10.54 2.59 -4.64
N LEU A 191 -9.71 3.49 -5.15
CA LEU A 191 -10.02 4.91 -5.36
C LEU A 191 -11.22 5.16 -6.28
N LEU A 192 -11.39 4.36 -7.34
CA LEU A 192 -12.48 4.56 -8.31
C LEU A 192 -13.78 3.86 -7.89
N ALA A 193 -13.76 3.06 -6.82
CA ALA A 193 -14.94 2.36 -6.33
C ALA A 193 -15.70 3.19 -5.29
N VAL A 194 -14.97 3.81 -4.35
CA VAL A 194 -15.52 4.56 -3.22
C VAL A 194 -14.58 5.68 -2.77
N SER A 195 -15.10 6.67 -2.06
CA SER A 195 -14.35 7.87 -1.64
C SER A 195 -13.47 7.69 -0.40
N ASP A 196 -13.54 6.54 0.27
CA ASP A 196 -12.89 6.26 1.56
C ASP A 196 -11.36 6.52 1.52
N ALA A 197 -10.65 6.04 0.48
CA ALA A 197 -9.21 6.29 0.31
C ALA A 197 -8.90 7.77 -0.02
N LEU A 198 -9.79 8.44 -0.76
CA LEU A 198 -9.66 9.88 -1.02
C LEU A 198 -9.80 10.71 0.26
N ALA A 199 -10.70 10.32 1.17
CA ALA A 199 -10.89 10.98 2.46
C ALA A 199 -9.65 10.86 3.38
N LEU A 200 -8.87 9.79 3.27
CA LEU A 200 -7.60 9.60 4.00
C LEU A 200 -6.41 10.31 3.35
N SER A 201 -6.43 10.48 2.03
CA SER A 201 -5.30 11.02 1.26
C SER A 201 -4.69 12.34 1.78
N PRO A 202 -5.44 13.28 2.42
CA PRO A 202 -4.88 14.51 2.99
C PRO A 202 -4.01 14.31 4.23
N ILE A 203 -4.27 13.25 5.00
CA ILE A 203 -3.70 13.06 6.35
C ILE A 203 -2.63 11.97 6.42
N VAL A 204 -2.30 11.35 5.27
CA VAL A 204 -1.20 10.39 5.11
C VAL A 204 0.00 11.04 4.45
N ASP A 205 1.20 10.53 4.75
CA ASP A 205 2.44 11.11 4.24
C ASP A 205 2.71 10.64 2.80
N GLY A 206 2.35 9.40 2.47
CA GLY A 206 2.53 8.82 1.13
C GLY A 206 1.44 7.84 0.73
N THR A 207 1.38 7.55 -0.57
CA THR A 207 0.43 6.59 -1.14
C THR A 207 1.17 5.58 -2.02
N LEU A 208 0.97 4.30 -1.74
CA LEU A 208 1.33 3.20 -2.63
C LEU A 208 0.11 2.88 -3.51
N LEU A 209 0.18 3.28 -4.78
CA LEU A 209 -0.86 2.97 -5.74
C LEU A 209 -0.55 1.65 -6.43
N VAL A 210 -1.32 0.62 -6.10
CA VAL A 210 -1.16 -0.73 -6.66
C VAL A 210 -1.84 -0.81 -8.02
N LEU A 211 -1.08 -1.26 -9.01
CA LEU A 211 -1.54 -1.52 -10.38
C LEU A 211 -1.42 -3.00 -10.67
N ARG A 212 -2.40 -3.57 -11.37
CA ARG A 212 -2.34 -4.95 -11.83
C ARG A 212 -1.88 -5.00 -13.28
N SER A 213 -0.73 -5.62 -13.52
CA SER A 213 -0.18 -5.84 -14.86
C SER A 213 -1.21 -6.47 -15.80
N SER A 214 -1.30 -5.93 -17.00
CA SER A 214 -2.22 -6.33 -18.08
C SER A 214 -3.71 -6.23 -17.71
N SER A 215 -4.05 -5.51 -16.62
CA SER A 215 -5.43 -5.38 -16.13
C SER A 215 -5.80 -3.94 -15.83
N THR A 216 -4.95 -3.16 -15.15
CA THR A 216 -5.22 -1.73 -14.94
C THR A 216 -5.05 -1.00 -16.27
N SER A 217 -6.01 -0.15 -16.64
CA SER A 217 -5.90 0.68 -17.84
C SER A 217 -5.18 2.00 -17.59
N PHE A 218 -4.61 2.57 -18.64
CA PHE A 218 -4.05 3.93 -18.60
C PHE A 218 -5.10 4.96 -18.15
N ASP A 219 -6.36 4.81 -18.60
CA ASP A 219 -7.43 5.71 -18.18
C ASP A 219 -7.78 5.57 -16.70
N GLN A 220 -7.81 4.35 -16.15
CA GLN A 220 -8.05 4.11 -14.72
C GLN A 220 -6.93 4.69 -13.86
N LEU A 221 -5.68 4.50 -14.30
CA LEU A 221 -4.53 5.09 -13.63
C LEU A 221 -4.59 6.62 -13.69
N ARG A 222 -4.85 7.22 -14.85
CA ARG A 222 -5.00 8.67 -14.99
C ARG A 222 -6.11 9.23 -14.10
N GLN A 223 -7.29 8.60 -14.09
CA GLN A 223 -8.40 9.03 -13.24
C GLN A 223 -8.04 8.98 -11.76
N SER A 224 -7.39 7.90 -11.31
CA SER A 224 -6.98 7.75 -9.92
C SER A 224 -6.00 8.84 -9.48
N ILE A 225 -5.02 9.16 -10.32
CA ILE A 225 -4.08 10.25 -10.06
C ILE A 225 -4.77 11.60 -10.10
N ASN A 226 -5.68 11.85 -11.04
CA ASN A 226 -6.42 13.11 -11.11
C ASN A 226 -7.27 13.34 -9.86
N TYR A 227 -7.93 12.30 -9.31
CA TYR A 227 -8.67 12.43 -8.06
C TYR A 227 -7.77 12.72 -6.85
N MET A 228 -6.63 12.02 -6.75
CA MET A 228 -5.67 12.28 -5.68
C MET A 228 -5.07 13.70 -5.80
N ALA A 229 -4.76 14.13 -7.01
CA ALA A 229 -4.21 15.44 -7.31
C ALA A 229 -5.22 16.56 -7.04
N SER A 230 -6.49 16.40 -7.39
CA SER A 230 -7.52 17.41 -7.13
C SER A 230 -7.68 17.67 -5.63
N ILE A 231 -7.74 16.60 -4.83
CA ILE A 231 -7.84 16.72 -3.36
C ILE A 231 -6.60 17.40 -2.78
N LYS A 232 -5.40 17.03 -3.22
CA LYS A 232 -4.17 17.68 -2.74
C LYS A 232 -4.05 19.13 -3.20
N SER A 233 -4.47 19.46 -4.42
CA SER A 233 -4.44 20.83 -4.95
C SER A 233 -5.41 21.78 -4.26
N ASP A 234 -6.49 21.24 -3.68
CA ASP A 234 -7.42 22.03 -2.86
C ASP A 234 -6.86 22.34 -1.48
N LEU A 235 -5.81 21.62 -1.06
CA LEU A 235 -5.12 21.81 0.21
C LEU A 235 -3.85 22.67 0.07
N LEU A 236 -3.35 22.88 -1.15
CA LEU A 236 -2.20 23.73 -1.44
C LEU A 236 -2.60 25.21 -1.49
N ASN A 237 -1.77 26.08 -0.92
CA ASN A 237 -1.97 27.52 -0.97
C ASN A 237 -1.91 28.03 -2.43
N THR A 238 -2.54 29.17 -2.73
CA THR A 238 -2.65 29.75 -4.08
C THR A 238 -1.32 29.90 -4.82
N ALA A 239 -0.19 30.04 -4.13
CA ALA A 239 1.14 30.12 -4.73
C ALA A 239 1.62 28.80 -5.38
N ASP A 240 1.22 27.64 -4.84
CA ASP A 240 1.59 26.32 -5.38
C ASP A 240 0.63 25.85 -6.49
N ARG A 241 -0.57 26.44 -6.56
CA ARG A 241 -1.56 26.15 -7.62
C ARG A 241 -1.11 26.63 -9.00
N GLU A 242 -0.29 27.68 -9.06
CA GLU A 242 0.23 28.22 -10.33
C GLU A 242 1.45 27.44 -10.86
N ALA A 243 2.17 26.71 -10.00
CA ALA A 243 3.24 25.81 -10.40
C ALA A 243 2.67 24.41 -10.71
N ASN A 244 2.16 24.24 -11.93
CA ASN A 244 1.72 22.98 -12.56
C ASN A 244 1.84 21.71 -11.67
N ILE A 245 0.71 21.23 -11.14
CA ILE A 245 0.60 19.95 -10.39
C ILE A 245 1.10 18.75 -11.23
N LEU A 246 1.17 18.91 -12.56
CA LEU A 246 1.73 17.93 -13.48
C LEU A 246 3.27 17.98 -13.61
N GLU A 247 3.92 19.08 -13.26
CA GLU A 247 5.39 19.24 -13.33
C GLU A 247 6.08 18.76 -12.05
N ASN A 248 5.39 18.77 -10.91
CA ASN A 248 5.93 18.30 -9.62
C ASN A 248 5.24 17.01 -9.12
N LYS A 249 5.07 15.99 -9.97
CA LYS A 249 4.37 14.75 -9.58
C LYS A 249 5.04 13.97 -8.44
N SER A 250 6.34 14.16 -8.23
CA SER A 250 7.09 13.67 -7.07
C SER A 250 6.64 14.31 -5.75
N SER A 251 6.05 15.51 -5.76
CA SER A 251 5.51 16.17 -4.56
C SER A 251 4.21 15.52 -4.06
N LEU A 252 3.49 14.80 -4.93
CA LEU A 252 2.24 14.11 -4.56
C LEU A 252 2.49 12.94 -3.61
N GLY A 253 3.74 12.48 -3.47
CA GLY A 253 4.07 11.39 -2.54
C GLY A 253 3.46 10.05 -2.95
N ILE A 254 3.32 9.81 -4.26
CA ILE A 254 2.73 8.60 -4.82
C ILE A 254 3.84 7.74 -5.38
N GLY A 255 3.95 6.50 -4.89
CA GLY A 255 4.78 5.46 -5.47
C GLY A 255 3.92 4.39 -6.14
N LEU A 256 4.26 4.00 -7.36
CA LEU A 256 3.53 2.94 -8.06
C LEU A 256 4.06 1.56 -7.66
N VAL A 257 3.15 0.63 -7.42
CA VAL A 257 3.49 -0.78 -7.18
C VAL A 257 2.82 -1.63 -8.26
N MET A 258 3.60 -2.18 -9.18
CA MET A 258 3.09 -3.10 -10.19
C MET A 258 3.01 -4.52 -9.63
N ASN A 259 1.81 -5.07 -9.63
CA ASN A 259 1.50 -6.39 -9.13
C ASN A 259 1.08 -7.33 -10.27
N PHE A 260 1.16 -8.65 -10.03
CA PHE A 260 0.87 -9.71 -11.00
C PHE A 260 1.74 -9.67 -12.27
N LEU A 261 2.97 -9.15 -12.18
CA LEU A 261 3.92 -9.15 -13.28
C LEU A 261 4.23 -10.59 -13.74
N ASP A 262 4.30 -10.76 -15.06
CA ASP A 262 4.81 -11.99 -15.65
C ASP A 262 6.30 -12.13 -15.34
N GLN A 263 6.76 -13.34 -15.05
CA GLN A 263 8.15 -13.64 -14.73
C GLN A 263 9.11 -13.17 -15.83
N LYS A 264 8.72 -13.25 -17.12
CA LYS A 264 9.55 -12.80 -18.24
C LYS A 264 9.75 -11.29 -18.27
N VAL A 265 8.69 -10.55 -17.95
CA VAL A 265 8.69 -9.08 -17.87
C VAL A 265 9.49 -8.65 -16.65
N GLY A 266 9.26 -9.28 -15.49
CA GLY A 266 9.99 -9.00 -14.25
C GLY A 266 11.50 -9.26 -14.35
N GLN A 267 11.94 -10.29 -15.09
CA GLN A 267 13.36 -10.59 -15.30
C GLN A 267 14.04 -9.59 -16.26
N SER A 268 13.32 -9.07 -17.27
CA SER A 268 13.87 -8.14 -18.26
C SER A 268 14.17 -6.76 -17.66
N TYR A 269 13.49 -6.39 -16.58
CA TYR A 269 13.73 -5.16 -15.83
C TYR A 269 14.69 -5.35 -14.64
N GLY A 270 15.67 -6.25 -14.83
CA GLY A 270 16.71 -6.60 -13.86
C GLY A 270 17.51 -5.42 -13.27
N TYR A 271 17.40 -4.21 -13.82
CA TYR A 271 17.90 -2.98 -13.21
C TYR A 271 17.30 -2.72 -11.80
N TYR A 272 16.06 -3.16 -11.56
CA TYR A 272 15.40 -3.11 -10.24
C TYR A 272 15.59 -4.38 -9.38
N GLY A 273 16.24 -5.42 -9.93
CA GLY A 273 16.45 -6.73 -9.30
C GLY A 273 17.92 -7.08 -9.02
N HIS A 274 18.84 -6.13 -9.17
CA HIS A 274 20.27 -6.41 -9.36
C HIS A 274 21.03 -7.01 -8.16
N TYR A 275 20.38 -7.25 -7.02
CA TYR A 275 21.00 -7.94 -5.88
C TYR A 275 20.57 -9.40 -5.67
N GLY A 276 19.46 -9.85 -6.26
CA GLY A 276 18.91 -11.18 -5.97
C GLY A 276 19.50 -12.32 -6.82
N SER A 277 19.84 -12.05 -8.08
CA SER A 277 20.23 -13.09 -9.04
C SER A 277 21.64 -13.64 -8.88
N TYR A 278 22.50 -12.98 -8.10
CA TYR A 278 23.85 -13.47 -7.82
C TYR A 278 23.93 -14.54 -6.71
N TYR A 279 22.88 -14.69 -5.88
CA TYR A 279 22.97 -15.49 -4.65
C TYR A 279 22.18 -16.81 -4.66
N TYR A 280 21.36 -17.09 -5.68
CA TYR A 280 20.52 -18.30 -5.69
C TYR A 280 20.55 -19.00 -7.06
N HIS A 281 21.71 -19.59 -7.34
CA HIS A 281 21.76 -20.88 -8.02
C HIS A 281 21.96 -21.92 -6.91
N ASP A 282 20.89 -22.64 -6.56
CA ASP A 282 20.86 -24.04 -6.10
C ASP A 282 19.42 -24.44 -5.73
#